data_AF-A0A286E866-F1
#
_entry.id   AF-A0A286E866-F1
#
_cell.length_a   1.000
_cell.length_b   1.000
_cell.length_c   1.000
_cell.angle_alpha   90.00
_cell.angle_beta   90.00
_cell.angle_gamma   90.00
#
_symmetry.space_group_name_H-M   'P 1'
#
loop_
_entity.id
_entity.type
_entity.pdbx_description
1 polymer ?
#
loop_
_entity_poly.entity_id
_entity_poly.type
_entity_poly.pdbx_seq_one_letter_code
_entity_poly.pdbx_strand_id
1 'polypeptide(L)'
;MKPNFYPILILGATVPLAWADTLAPVSREPIADPFSQPETPFDALPQSPTATPNDNAPNFSEQDLLQQPRLLYQALESSVLLNNVAALREIIPIYQKLPENSKHYDAELLALAQAKVNAADGNNAQAADAYEKVLARYPNLPTVRLDLALNQFYARHDRAAQKQLLALQKDNALPEHIRQGIAPYLDELKSRQKWHFYGSANFIRDSNINNSPKVERVEIGGLFWQPPKAKRAQGIGYRAGASKDLNLHKNMFWRNELDVNGRVYWNAHDYDEITARASTGLAKIGKKHQLAFMPYYEKVWYGGQPYSQEWGAHWEQQSWLNPQHRLSAELEVGKERFRRRQLLRDGVRGNASLNWQFFAKRNQVVSLGYDFSLKQAQDKSDAYRRHGVRMAWSARWHNGLEHSVHVGVAKRRYQAPDFFNIRRKDREINAQMTLAHRKVQWKGFQPKLVVQWNKRDGNNALFHFKKSNAFLQIQKSF
;
A
#
# COMPACT_ATOMS: atom_id res chain seq x y z
N MET A 1 9.68 -2.43 24.91
CA MET A 1 8.97 -1.60 23.91
C MET A 1 8.08 -2.53 23.12
N LYS A 2 6.75 -2.37 23.17
CA LYS A 2 5.84 -3.16 22.32
C LYS A 2 5.99 -2.66 20.87
N PRO A 3 6.28 -3.52 19.89
CA PRO A 3 6.23 -3.12 18.49
C PRO A 3 4.77 -2.75 18.16
N ASN A 4 4.54 -1.52 17.73
CA ASN A 4 3.24 -1.10 17.23
C ASN A 4 3.14 -1.61 15.79
N PHE A 5 2.35 -2.66 15.59
CA PHE A 5 1.97 -3.14 14.27
C PHE A 5 1.16 -2.05 13.55
N TYR A 6 1.79 -1.38 12.59
CA TYR A 6 1.07 -0.50 11.67
C TYR A 6 0.65 -1.33 10.44
N PRO A 7 -0.65 -1.59 10.22
CA PRO A 7 -1.08 -2.09 8.92
C PRO A 7 -0.63 -1.07 7.86
N ILE A 8 -0.01 -1.57 6.79
CA ILE A 8 0.40 -0.74 5.66
C ILE A 8 -0.88 -0.25 4.99
N LEU A 9 -1.31 0.97 5.28
CA LEU A 9 -2.27 1.63 4.42
C LEU A 9 -1.59 2.01 3.14
N ILE A 10 -2.03 1.41 2.05
CA ILE A 10 -1.68 1.88 0.72
C ILE A 10 -2.67 3.00 0.45
N LEU A 11 -2.32 4.20 0.90
CA LEU A 11 -3.01 5.38 0.41
C LEU A 11 -2.45 5.65 -0.96
N GLY A 12 -3.14 5.11 -1.97
CA GLY A 12 -2.92 5.49 -3.34
C GLY A 12 -2.89 7.01 -3.42
N ALA A 13 -1.84 7.53 -4.06
CA ALA A 13 -1.80 8.94 -4.42
C ALA A 13 -2.74 9.13 -5.60
N THR A 14 -4.03 8.83 -5.41
CA THR A 14 -5.05 9.16 -6.39
C THR A 14 -4.99 10.67 -6.55
N VAL A 15 -4.86 11.09 -7.80
CA VAL A 15 -4.89 12.50 -8.15
C VAL A 15 -6.32 12.82 -8.58
N PRO A 16 -7.29 13.13 -7.68
CA PRO A 16 -8.53 13.67 -8.16
C PRO A 16 -8.24 15.00 -8.87
N LEU A 17 -8.92 15.13 -10.00
CA LEU A 17 -8.66 16.05 -11.08
C LEU A 17 -9.72 17.16 -11.13
N ALA A 18 -9.29 18.29 -11.69
CA ALA A 18 -10.01 19.18 -12.60
C ALA A 18 -10.84 20.32 -11.97
N TRP A 19 -10.36 21.54 -12.26
CA TRP A 19 -10.92 22.90 -12.05
C TRP A 19 -10.47 23.71 -10.84
N ALA A 20 -9.57 23.16 -10.03
CA ALA A 20 -8.62 23.98 -9.30
C ALA A 20 -7.26 23.97 -10.02
N ASP A 21 -7.21 24.53 -11.24
CA ASP A 21 -5.96 25.19 -11.70
C ASP A 21 -5.61 26.39 -10.78
N THR A 22 -6.43 26.61 -9.74
CA THR A 22 -6.49 27.75 -8.83
C THR A 22 -6.00 27.48 -7.39
N LEU A 23 -6.03 26.24 -6.91
CA LEU A 23 -5.66 25.93 -5.52
C LEU A 23 -4.41 25.07 -5.51
N ALA A 24 -3.44 25.38 -4.64
CA ALA A 24 -2.29 24.50 -4.43
C ALA A 24 -2.81 23.07 -4.21
N PRO A 25 -2.18 22.00 -4.73
CA PRO A 25 -2.61 20.65 -4.43
C PRO A 25 -2.70 20.47 -2.91
N VAL A 26 -3.69 19.71 -2.41
CA VAL A 26 -3.62 19.22 -1.03
C VAL A 26 -2.29 18.48 -0.93
N SER A 27 -1.52 18.70 0.13
CA SER A 27 -0.34 17.90 0.42
C SER A 27 -0.81 16.46 0.61
N ARG A 28 -0.87 15.70 -0.49
CA ARG A 28 -1.30 14.30 -0.53
C ARG A 28 -0.12 13.42 -0.15
N GLU A 29 0.52 13.73 0.98
CA GLU A 29 1.36 12.71 1.63
C GLU A 29 0.45 11.51 1.89
N PRO A 30 0.91 10.28 1.61
CA PRO A 30 0.32 9.11 2.22
C PRO A 30 0.24 9.39 3.72
N ILE A 31 -0.95 9.30 4.31
CA ILE A 31 -1.09 9.38 5.78
C ILE A 31 -0.44 8.14 6.42
N ALA A 32 -0.16 7.12 5.61
CA ALA A 32 0.65 5.97 5.94
C ALA A 32 2.11 6.33 6.20
N ASP A 33 2.69 5.67 7.19
CA ASP A 33 4.08 5.81 7.56
C ASP A 33 5.00 5.30 6.41
N PRO A 34 5.91 6.14 5.86
CA PRO A 34 6.81 5.71 4.79
C PRO A 34 7.74 4.56 5.20
N PHE A 35 7.91 4.33 6.50
CA PHE A 35 8.73 3.24 7.06
C PHE A 35 7.95 1.96 7.32
N SER A 36 6.65 1.87 7.02
CA SER A 36 5.87 0.65 7.23
C SER A 36 6.42 -0.51 6.38
N GLN A 37 7.16 -1.40 7.04
CA GLN A 37 7.53 -2.71 6.53
C GLN A 37 6.51 -3.74 7.06
N PRO A 38 6.28 -4.87 6.36
CA PRO A 38 5.62 -6.00 6.99
C PRO A 38 6.52 -6.46 8.13
N GLU A 39 6.24 -6.01 9.37
CA GLU A 39 6.83 -6.59 10.55
C GLU A 39 6.35 -8.03 10.62
N THR A 40 7.17 -8.97 10.17
CA THR A 40 6.91 -10.37 10.48
C THR A 40 7.35 -10.61 11.92
N PRO A 41 6.49 -11.15 12.79
CA PRO A 41 6.93 -11.74 14.04
C PRO A 41 7.70 -13.02 13.69
N PHE A 42 8.97 -12.88 13.32
CA PHE A 42 9.82 -14.00 12.91
C PHE A 42 11.24 -13.94 13.46
N ASP A 43 11.61 -12.89 14.20
CA ASP A 43 12.88 -12.92 14.95
C ASP A 43 12.80 -13.81 16.21
N ALA A 44 11.68 -14.54 16.43
CA ALA A 44 11.44 -15.30 17.65
C ALA A 44 10.68 -16.63 17.48
N LEU A 45 10.72 -17.28 16.31
CA LEU A 45 10.71 -18.75 16.35
C LEU A 45 12.15 -19.16 16.66
N PRO A 46 12.40 -19.99 17.70
CA PRO A 46 13.76 -20.43 17.99
C PRO A 46 14.34 -20.99 16.70
N GLN A 47 15.43 -20.38 16.22
CA GLN A 47 16.25 -21.02 15.21
C GLN A 47 16.60 -22.38 15.80
N SER A 48 16.09 -23.44 15.19
CA SER A 48 16.56 -24.78 15.48
C SER A 48 18.09 -24.75 15.37
N PRO A 49 18.83 -25.35 16.31
CA PRO A 49 20.28 -25.39 16.23
C PRO A 49 20.68 -25.82 14.83
N THR A 50 21.54 -25.04 14.17
CA THR A 50 22.21 -25.48 12.97
C THR A 50 22.94 -26.76 13.36
N ALA A 51 22.45 -27.92 12.92
CA ALA A 51 23.17 -29.16 13.11
C ALA A 51 24.51 -28.99 12.39
N THR A 52 25.60 -28.98 13.17
CA THR A 52 26.96 -29.06 12.62
C THR A 52 27.04 -30.32 11.76
N PRO A 53 27.57 -30.24 10.52
CA PRO A 53 27.82 -31.43 9.72
C PRO A 53 28.67 -32.40 10.55
N ASN A 54 28.17 -33.60 10.75
CA ASN A 54 28.94 -34.64 11.40
C ASN A 54 29.86 -35.24 10.32
N ASP A 55 31.16 -34.94 10.35
CA ASP A 55 32.15 -35.40 9.36
C ASP A 55 32.32 -36.93 9.30
N ASN A 56 31.63 -37.68 10.17
CA ASN A 56 31.59 -39.14 10.21
C ASN A 56 30.28 -39.75 9.64
N ALA A 57 29.48 -38.98 8.89
CA ALA A 57 28.31 -39.54 8.23
C ALA A 57 28.75 -40.44 7.05
N PRO A 58 28.28 -41.69 6.94
CA PRO A 58 28.54 -42.53 5.79
C PRO A 58 28.06 -41.83 4.50
N ASN A 59 28.98 -41.68 3.54
CA ASN A 59 28.72 -40.99 2.28
C ASN A 59 28.02 -41.97 1.31
N PHE A 60 26.69 -42.05 1.39
CA PHE A 60 25.90 -42.88 0.49
C PHE A 60 25.67 -42.17 -0.85
N SER A 61 25.86 -42.89 -1.96
CA SER A 61 25.43 -42.36 -3.26
C SER A 61 23.90 -42.42 -3.40
N GLU A 62 23.35 -41.62 -4.30
CA GLU A 62 21.91 -41.66 -4.62
C GLU A 62 21.44 -43.07 -5.03
N GLN A 63 22.27 -43.80 -5.79
CA GLN A 63 21.96 -45.16 -6.23
C GLN A 63 21.92 -46.13 -5.05
N ASP A 64 22.82 -45.99 -4.08
CA ASP A 64 22.84 -46.84 -2.89
C ASP A 64 21.59 -46.66 -2.03
N LEU A 65 21.11 -45.41 -1.92
CA LEU A 65 19.89 -45.08 -1.17
C LEU A 65 18.62 -45.61 -1.85
N LEU A 66 18.57 -45.60 -3.19
CA LEU A 66 17.46 -46.19 -3.95
C LEU A 66 17.43 -47.72 -3.83
N GLN A 67 18.59 -48.37 -3.70
CA GLN A 67 18.69 -49.80 -3.43
C GLN A 67 18.37 -50.17 -1.97
N GLN A 68 18.22 -49.19 -1.08
CA GLN A 68 17.85 -49.40 0.33
C GLN A 68 16.59 -48.60 0.73
N PRO A 69 15.40 -48.90 0.18
CA PRO A 69 14.18 -48.11 0.41
C PRO A 69 13.78 -47.96 1.89
N ARG A 70 14.08 -48.96 2.72
CA ARG A 70 13.84 -48.91 4.17
C ARG A 70 14.70 -47.85 4.86
N LEU A 71 15.99 -47.77 4.52
CA LEU A 71 16.90 -46.76 5.08
C LEU A 71 16.45 -45.37 4.65
N LEU A 72 16.06 -45.22 3.39
CA LEU A 72 15.56 -43.95 2.85
C LEU A 72 14.28 -43.48 3.54
N TYR A 73 13.32 -44.39 3.81
CA TYR A 73 12.13 -44.10 4.62
C TYR A 73 12.50 -43.60 6.02
N GLN A 74 13.39 -44.31 6.73
CA GLN A 74 13.81 -43.94 8.09
C GLN A 74 14.57 -42.60 8.13
N ALA A 75 15.39 -42.33 7.11
CA ALA A 75 16.08 -41.06 6.96
C ALA A 75 15.09 -39.91 6.74
N LEU A 76 14.05 -40.10 5.93
CA LEU A 76 13.00 -39.11 5.71
C LEU A 76 12.20 -38.87 6.99
N GLU A 77 11.74 -39.94 7.64
CA GLU A 77 10.95 -39.88 8.89
C GLU A 77 11.71 -39.17 10.01
N SER A 78 12.96 -39.56 10.27
CA SER A 78 13.80 -38.92 11.29
C SER A 78 14.06 -37.44 10.96
N SER A 79 14.28 -37.11 9.69
CA SER A 79 14.48 -35.72 9.26
C SER A 79 13.21 -34.86 9.44
N VAL A 80 12.02 -35.45 9.23
CA VAL A 80 10.74 -34.78 9.54
C VAL A 80 10.61 -34.56 11.05
N LEU A 81 10.82 -35.58 11.87
CA LEU A 81 10.69 -35.50 13.33
C LEU A 81 11.65 -34.47 13.94
N LEU A 82 12.90 -34.44 13.47
CA LEU A 82 13.94 -33.51 13.93
C LEU A 82 13.85 -32.13 13.27
N ASN A 83 12.91 -31.93 12.35
CA ASN A 83 12.79 -30.71 11.56
C ASN A 83 14.10 -30.34 10.82
N ASN A 84 14.86 -31.34 10.37
CA ASN A 84 16.15 -31.16 9.69
C ASN A 84 15.92 -30.80 8.21
N VAL A 85 15.61 -29.53 7.95
CA VAL A 85 15.28 -29.03 6.60
C VAL A 85 16.43 -29.27 5.60
N ALA A 86 17.69 -29.18 6.04
CA ALA A 86 18.83 -29.43 5.16
C ALA A 86 18.82 -30.88 4.66
N ALA A 87 18.67 -31.86 5.56
CA ALA A 87 18.55 -33.26 5.16
C ALA A 87 17.30 -33.52 4.31
N LEU A 88 16.16 -32.90 4.62
CA LEU A 88 14.94 -33.05 3.81
C LEU A 88 15.13 -32.60 2.36
N ARG A 89 15.88 -31.51 2.11
CA ARG A 89 16.15 -31.04 0.74
C ARG A 89 16.94 -32.05 -0.09
N GLU A 90 17.85 -32.80 0.55
CA GLU A 90 18.64 -33.85 -0.11
C GLU A 90 17.86 -35.16 -0.29
N ILE A 91 17.05 -35.53 0.71
CA ILE A 91 16.38 -36.84 0.74
C ILE A 91 15.11 -36.87 -0.14
N ILE A 92 14.33 -35.79 -0.16
CA ILE A 92 13.04 -35.72 -0.87
C ILE A 92 13.17 -36.10 -2.36
N PRO A 93 14.12 -35.54 -3.15
CA PRO A 93 14.25 -35.86 -4.57
C PRO A 93 14.53 -37.35 -4.83
N ILE A 94 15.26 -38.00 -3.92
CA ILE A 94 15.59 -39.43 -4.00
C ILE A 94 14.35 -40.26 -3.64
N TYR A 95 13.66 -39.91 -2.55
CA TYR A 95 12.45 -40.61 -2.10
C TYR A 95 11.34 -40.60 -3.15
N GLN A 96 11.18 -39.50 -3.90
CA GLN A 96 10.21 -39.38 -4.99
C GLN A 96 10.46 -40.34 -6.16
N LYS A 97 11.66 -40.89 -6.31
CA LYS A 97 11.98 -41.88 -7.35
C LYS A 97 11.57 -43.31 -6.98
N LEU A 98 11.19 -43.55 -5.71
CA LEU A 98 10.66 -44.85 -5.32
C LEU A 98 9.31 -45.10 -6.04
N PRO A 99 9.03 -46.32 -6.49
CA PRO A 99 7.72 -46.66 -7.05
C PRO A 99 6.60 -46.42 -6.03
N GLU A 100 5.51 -45.77 -6.43
CA GLU A 100 4.39 -45.44 -5.52
C GLU A 100 3.74 -46.69 -4.90
N ASN A 101 3.85 -47.85 -5.56
CA ASN A 101 3.37 -49.14 -5.05
C ASN A 101 4.38 -49.84 -4.10
N SER A 102 5.54 -49.24 -3.85
CA SER A 102 6.53 -49.76 -2.91
C SER A 102 6.00 -49.72 -1.48
N LYS A 103 6.26 -50.78 -0.70
CA LYS A 103 5.93 -50.84 0.74
C LYS A 103 6.57 -49.71 1.56
N HIS A 104 7.65 -49.11 1.06
CA HIS A 104 8.41 -48.05 1.73
C HIS A 104 8.11 -46.65 1.17
N TYR A 105 7.13 -46.53 0.28
CA TYR A 105 6.60 -45.26 -0.19
C TYR A 105 5.38 -44.85 0.65
N ASP A 106 5.44 -43.67 1.26
CA ASP A 106 4.40 -43.08 2.08
C ASP A 106 4.16 -41.64 1.59
N ALA A 107 2.98 -41.42 0.99
CA ALA A 107 2.61 -40.17 0.38
C ALA A 107 2.40 -39.06 1.42
N GLU A 108 1.92 -39.40 2.62
CA GLU A 108 1.70 -38.45 3.71
C GLU A 108 3.00 -38.04 4.39
N LEU A 109 3.95 -38.97 4.56
CA LEU A 109 5.29 -38.65 5.05
C LEU A 109 6.03 -37.73 4.07
N LEU A 110 5.94 -38.02 2.77
CA LEU A 110 6.48 -37.14 1.73
C LEU A 110 5.81 -35.77 1.77
N ALA A 111 4.48 -35.70 1.92
CA ALA A 111 3.76 -34.44 2.03
C ALA A 111 4.17 -33.63 3.27
N LEU A 112 4.36 -34.28 4.43
CA LEU A 112 4.89 -33.63 5.65
C LEU A 112 6.30 -33.08 5.44
N ALA A 113 7.18 -33.85 4.81
CA ALA A 113 8.53 -33.44 4.48
C ALA A 113 8.52 -32.21 3.54
N GLN A 114 7.71 -32.25 2.48
CA GLN A 114 7.53 -31.12 1.57
C GLN A 114 6.96 -29.90 2.30
N ALA A 115 6.03 -30.09 3.23
CA ALA A 115 5.45 -29.01 4.01
C ALA A 115 6.51 -28.27 4.83
N LYS A 116 7.41 -29.02 5.50
CA LYS A 116 8.52 -28.46 6.28
C LYS A 116 9.52 -27.68 5.42
N VAL A 117 9.91 -28.22 4.27
CA VAL A 117 10.79 -27.50 3.33
C VAL A 117 10.12 -26.23 2.81
N ASN A 118 8.86 -26.32 2.38
CA ASN A 118 8.10 -25.15 1.92
C ASN A 118 7.97 -24.07 3.01
N ALA A 119 7.70 -24.46 4.25
CA ALA A 119 7.61 -23.53 5.37
C ALA A 119 8.95 -22.80 5.59
N ALA A 120 10.06 -23.54 5.56
CA ALA A 120 11.41 -22.99 5.71
C ALA A 120 11.81 -22.04 4.58
N ASP A 121 11.37 -22.31 3.35
CA ASP A 121 11.59 -21.44 2.19
C ASP A 121 10.66 -20.22 2.16
N GLY A 122 9.71 -20.13 3.10
CA GLY A 122 8.70 -19.08 3.16
C GLY A 122 7.52 -19.27 2.20
N ASN A 123 7.42 -20.43 1.56
CA ASN A 123 6.32 -20.90 0.71
C ASN A 123 5.14 -21.40 1.58
N ASN A 124 4.69 -20.54 2.49
CA ASN A 124 3.73 -20.87 3.54
C ASN A 124 2.38 -21.37 2.99
N ALA A 125 1.96 -20.89 1.81
CA ALA A 125 0.72 -21.34 1.19
C ALA A 125 0.83 -22.81 0.72
N GLN A 126 1.95 -23.15 0.08
CA GLN A 126 2.24 -24.52 -0.34
C GLN A 126 2.44 -25.46 0.85
N ALA A 127 3.09 -24.97 1.92
CA ALA A 127 3.22 -25.70 3.17
C ALA A 127 1.85 -26.00 3.79
N ALA A 128 0.97 -24.99 3.87
CA ALA A 128 -0.39 -25.16 4.39
C ALA A 128 -1.18 -26.18 3.55
N ASP A 129 -1.13 -26.11 2.22
CA ASP A 129 -1.81 -27.07 1.35
C ASP A 129 -1.29 -28.50 1.57
N ALA A 130 0.01 -28.69 1.81
CA ALA A 130 0.60 -29.99 2.11
C ALA A 130 0.18 -30.53 3.50
N TYR A 131 0.17 -29.69 4.53
CA TYR A 131 -0.34 -30.07 5.86
C TYR A 131 -1.84 -30.41 5.83
N GLU A 132 -2.65 -29.70 5.03
CA GLU A 132 -4.08 -30.02 4.85
C GLU A 132 -4.27 -31.41 4.26
N LYS A 133 -3.46 -31.83 3.29
CA LYS A 133 -3.50 -33.19 2.72
C LYS A 133 -3.23 -34.26 3.78
N VAL A 134 -2.22 -34.06 4.61
CA VAL A 134 -1.88 -35.01 5.70
C VAL A 134 -3.02 -35.12 6.71
N LEU A 135 -3.57 -33.98 7.13
CA LEU A 135 -4.67 -33.94 8.11
C LEU A 135 -6.00 -34.46 7.55
N ALA A 136 -6.18 -34.50 6.22
CA ALA A 136 -7.34 -35.14 5.61
C ALA A 136 -7.35 -36.66 5.85
N ARG A 137 -6.16 -37.28 5.91
CA ARG A 137 -6.01 -38.72 6.21
C ARG A 137 -5.85 -38.99 7.71
N TYR A 138 -5.08 -38.16 8.40
CA TYR A 138 -4.75 -38.29 9.81
C TYR A 138 -5.24 -37.05 10.60
N PRO A 139 -6.53 -36.96 10.93
CA PRO A 139 -7.13 -35.73 11.50
C PRO A 139 -6.67 -35.41 12.93
N ASN A 140 -6.14 -36.40 13.66
CA ASN A 140 -5.82 -36.33 15.09
C ASN A 140 -4.33 -36.10 15.34
N LEU A 141 -3.73 -35.14 14.64
CA LEU A 141 -2.32 -34.76 14.79
C LEU A 141 -2.22 -33.29 15.24
N PRO A 142 -2.27 -33.00 16.56
CA PRO A 142 -2.36 -31.62 17.06
C PRO A 142 -1.14 -30.77 16.70
N THR A 143 0.08 -31.34 16.70
CA THR A 143 1.31 -30.64 16.28
C THR A 143 1.30 -30.28 14.80
N VAL A 144 0.83 -31.20 13.94
CA VAL A 144 0.69 -30.95 12.50
C VAL A 144 -0.39 -29.90 12.22
N ARG A 145 -1.48 -29.91 13.00
CA ARG A 145 -2.53 -28.90 12.93
C ARG A 145 -2.04 -27.52 13.38
N LEU A 146 -1.14 -27.46 14.36
CA LEU A 146 -0.48 -26.20 14.74
C LEU A 146 0.43 -25.69 13.61
N ASP A 147 1.26 -26.56 13.02
CA ASP A 147 2.10 -26.19 11.87
C ASP A 147 1.25 -25.67 10.71
N LEU A 148 0.12 -26.33 10.41
CA LEU A 148 -0.86 -25.84 9.44
C LEU A 148 -1.35 -24.44 9.78
N ALA A 149 -1.80 -24.23 11.02
CA ALA A 149 -2.38 -22.97 11.46
C ALA A 149 -1.39 -21.81 11.37
N LEU A 150 -0.12 -22.04 11.71
CA LEU A 150 0.95 -21.06 11.61
C LEU A 150 1.28 -20.74 10.14
N ASN A 151 1.38 -21.75 9.27
CA ASN A 151 1.60 -21.54 7.85
C ASN A 151 0.41 -20.80 7.19
N GLN A 152 -0.83 -21.13 7.57
CA GLN A 152 -2.02 -20.37 7.17
C GLN A 152 -1.94 -18.90 7.62
N PHE A 153 -1.49 -18.63 8.85
CA PHE A 153 -1.30 -17.26 9.36
C PHE A 153 -0.28 -16.45 8.54
N TYR A 154 0.86 -17.05 8.19
CA TYR A 154 1.90 -16.40 7.39
C TYR A 154 1.52 -16.28 5.91
N ALA A 155 0.71 -17.21 5.40
CA ALA A 155 0.16 -17.16 4.05
C ALA A 155 -1.00 -16.15 3.90
N ARG A 156 -1.40 -15.47 4.98
CA ARG A 156 -2.58 -14.57 5.04
C ARG A 156 -3.90 -15.28 4.81
N HIS A 157 -3.98 -16.57 5.13
CA HIS A 157 -5.23 -17.33 5.21
C HIS A 157 -5.93 -17.03 6.55
N ASP A 158 -6.15 -15.75 6.82
CA ASP A 158 -6.38 -15.22 8.17
C ASP A 158 -7.60 -15.87 8.85
N ARG A 159 -8.70 -16.10 8.12
CA ARG A 159 -9.92 -16.75 8.66
C ARG A 159 -9.69 -18.23 9.02
N ALA A 160 -8.96 -18.97 8.18
CA ALA A 160 -8.66 -20.38 8.41
C ALA A 160 -7.69 -20.54 9.60
N ALA A 161 -6.62 -19.73 9.61
CA ALA A 161 -5.66 -19.69 10.70
C ALA A 161 -6.34 -19.38 12.04
N GLN A 162 -7.19 -18.36 12.09
CA GLN A 162 -7.93 -18.00 13.31
C GLN A 162 -8.78 -19.16 13.83
N LYS A 163 -9.50 -19.85 12.93
CA LYS A 163 -10.33 -21.01 13.30
C LYS A 163 -9.50 -22.13 13.91
N GLN A 164 -8.37 -22.48 13.30
CA GLN A 164 -7.49 -23.55 13.80
C GLN A 164 -6.82 -23.15 15.12
N LEU A 165 -6.29 -21.93 15.22
CA LEU A 165 -5.61 -21.44 16.43
C LEU A 165 -6.56 -21.36 17.63
N LEU A 166 -7.81 -20.90 17.43
CA LEU A 166 -8.81 -20.89 18.51
C LEU A 166 -9.19 -22.29 18.99
N ALA A 167 -9.19 -23.28 18.09
CA ALA A 167 -9.43 -24.67 18.47
C ALA A 167 -8.24 -25.25 19.25
N LEU A 168 -7.02 -25.06 18.73
CA LEU A 168 -5.77 -25.52 19.35
C LEU A 168 -5.52 -24.89 20.72
N GLN A 169 -5.91 -23.63 20.93
CA GLN A 169 -5.80 -22.96 22.23
C GLN A 169 -6.62 -23.66 23.33
N LYS A 170 -7.64 -24.45 22.96
CA LYS A 170 -8.51 -25.20 23.88
C LYS A 170 -8.20 -26.71 23.89
N ASP A 171 -7.22 -27.16 23.11
CA ASP A 171 -6.92 -28.58 22.95
C ASP A 171 -5.96 -29.08 24.04
N ASN A 172 -6.48 -29.85 24.99
CA ASN A 172 -5.68 -30.40 26.09
C ASN A 172 -4.63 -31.43 25.64
N ALA A 173 -4.67 -31.91 24.39
CA ALA A 173 -3.61 -32.72 23.81
C ALA A 173 -2.31 -31.93 23.56
N LEU A 174 -2.40 -30.59 23.48
CA LEU A 174 -1.23 -29.71 23.42
C LEU A 174 -0.76 -29.31 24.83
N PRO A 175 0.57 -29.35 25.09
CA PRO A 175 1.13 -28.80 26.32
C PRO A 175 0.71 -27.35 26.56
N GLU A 176 0.48 -27.00 27.83
CA GLU A 176 0.00 -25.67 28.23
C GLU A 176 0.86 -24.53 27.66
N HIS A 177 2.19 -24.67 27.68
CA HIS A 177 3.10 -23.65 27.15
C HIS A 177 2.91 -23.39 25.65
N ILE A 178 2.57 -24.42 24.86
CA ILE A 178 2.25 -24.29 23.43
C ILE A 178 0.92 -23.56 23.26
N ARG A 179 -0.09 -23.91 24.06
CA ARG A 179 -1.40 -23.23 24.04
C ARG A 179 -1.29 -21.74 24.39
N GLN A 180 -0.44 -21.38 25.35
CA GLN A 180 -0.17 -19.99 25.70
C GLN A 180 0.55 -19.24 24.57
N GLY A 181 1.45 -19.91 23.84
CA GLY A 181 2.15 -19.37 22.67
C GLY A 181 1.25 -19.00 21.49
N ILE A 182 -0.02 -19.42 21.47
CA ILE A 182 -0.98 -19.09 20.41
C ILE A 182 -1.52 -17.66 20.54
N ALA A 183 -1.60 -17.11 21.76
CA ALA A 183 -2.27 -15.83 22.01
C ALA A 183 -1.77 -14.65 21.15
N PRO A 184 -0.44 -14.46 20.95
CA PRO A 184 0.07 -13.38 20.09
C PRO A 184 -0.41 -13.46 18.63
N TYR A 185 -0.57 -14.68 18.09
CA TYR A 185 -1.05 -14.87 16.72
C TYR A 185 -2.54 -14.49 16.59
N LEU A 186 -3.35 -14.83 17.59
CA LEU A 186 -4.75 -14.45 17.64
C LEU A 186 -4.93 -12.94 17.80
N ASP A 187 -4.09 -12.29 18.62
CA ASP A 187 -4.10 -10.84 18.78
C ASP A 187 -3.75 -10.10 17.49
N GLU A 188 -2.75 -10.61 16.76
CA GLU A 188 -2.37 -10.07 15.46
C GLU A 188 -3.46 -10.29 14.40
N LEU A 189 -4.09 -11.48 14.34
CA LEU A 189 -5.24 -11.73 13.47
C LEU A 189 -6.42 -10.80 13.78
N LYS A 190 -6.68 -10.57 15.07
CA LYS A 190 -7.70 -9.60 15.52
C LYS A 190 -7.33 -8.18 15.09
N SER A 191 -6.06 -7.80 15.16
CA SER A 191 -5.56 -6.51 14.71
C SER A 191 -5.78 -6.30 13.20
N ARG A 192 -5.42 -7.30 12.37
CA ARG A 192 -5.60 -7.28 10.91
C ARG A 192 -7.06 -7.12 10.46
N GLN A 193 -8.02 -7.54 11.29
CA GLN A 193 -9.46 -7.48 11.00
C GLN A 193 -10.14 -6.19 11.46
N LYS A 194 -9.42 -5.30 12.16
CA LYS A 194 -9.97 -4.03 12.63
C LYS A 194 -10.21 -3.09 11.44
N TRP A 195 -11.18 -2.21 11.64
CA TRP A 195 -11.25 -1.01 10.83
C TRP A 195 -9.98 -0.19 11.03
N HIS A 196 -9.41 0.28 9.93
CA HIS A 196 -8.36 1.27 9.99
C HIS A 196 -8.97 2.64 9.72
N PHE A 197 -8.66 3.60 10.59
CA PHE A 197 -9.09 4.99 10.41
C PHE A 197 -7.88 5.90 10.36
N TYR A 198 -7.97 6.94 9.54
CA TYR A 198 -6.96 7.98 9.51
C TYR A 198 -7.59 9.34 9.37
N GLY A 199 -6.88 10.36 9.84
CA GLY A 199 -7.31 11.75 9.72
C GLY A 199 -6.15 12.72 9.77
N SER A 200 -6.26 13.82 9.03
CA SER A 200 -5.37 14.96 9.12
C SER A 200 -6.13 16.27 8.95
N ALA A 201 -5.61 17.31 9.57
CA ALA A 201 -6.10 18.68 9.41
C ALA A 201 -4.93 19.66 9.41
N ASN A 202 -5.06 20.74 8.66
CA ASN A 202 -4.06 21.80 8.62
C ASN A 202 -4.69 23.17 8.43
N PHE A 203 -4.04 24.19 8.96
CA PHE A 203 -4.41 25.58 8.66
C PHE A 203 -4.04 25.93 7.22
N ILE A 204 -4.90 26.70 6.54
CA ILE A 204 -4.67 27.21 5.20
C ILE A 204 -4.58 28.72 5.25
N ARG A 205 -3.54 29.26 4.61
CA ARG A 205 -3.44 30.67 4.26
C ARG A 205 -3.08 30.75 2.78
N ASP A 206 -4.02 31.17 1.94
CA ASP A 206 -3.82 31.40 0.51
C ASP A 206 -3.89 32.90 0.23
N SER A 207 -2.86 33.45 -0.42
CA SER A 207 -2.82 34.86 -0.79
C SER A 207 -3.53 35.16 -2.12
N ASN A 208 -3.88 34.13 -2.89
CA ASN A 208 -4.48 34.22 -4.21
C ASN A 208 -5.37 32.99 -4.48
N ILE A 209 -6.50 32.89 -3.78
CA ILE A 209 -7.43 31.75 -3.85
C ILE A 209 -8.10 31.62 -5.21
N ASN A 210 -8.36 32.75 -5.87
CA ASN A 210 -8.95 32.79 -7.21
C ASN A 210 -7.91 32.62 -8.33
N ASN A 211 -6.63 32.44 -8.00
CA ASN A 211 -5.50 32.42 -8.93
C ASN A 211 -5.59 33.52 -10.00
N SER A 212 -5.85 34.74 -9.52
CA SER A 212 -5.70 35.93 -10.33
C SER A 212 -4.33 35.94 -11.01
N PRO A 213 -4.27 36.07 -12.35
CA PRO A 213 -3.02 36.26 -13.07
C PRO A 213 -2.24 37.46 -12.55
N LYS A 214 -0.90 37.41 -12.69
CA LYS A 214 -0.04 38.56 -12.35
C LYS A 214 -0.04 39.66 -13.41
N VAL A 215 -0.58 39.38 -14.60
CA VAL A 215 -0.66 40.36 -15.69
C VAL A 215 -1.78 41.37 -15.40
N GLU A 216 -1.53 42.64 -15.69
CA GLU A 216 -2.50 43.71 -15.39
C GLU A 216 -3.59 43.85 -16.45
N ARG A 217 -3.26 43.57 -17.71
CA ARG A 217 -4.16 43.63 -18.86
C ARG A 217 -3.85 42.52 -19.85
N VAL A 218 -4.89 42.01 -20.49
CA VAL A 218 -4.82 41.00 -21.54
C VAL A 218 -5.56 41.55 -22.75
N GLU A 219 -4.94 41.53 -23.91
CA GLU A 219 -5.62 41.89 -25.16
C GLU A 219 -6.25 40.64 -25.78
N ILE A 220 -7.54 40.72 -26.12
CA ILE A 220 -8.31 39.65 -26.74
C ILE A 220 -9.06 40.25 -27.92
N GLY A 221 -8.63 39.99 -29.15
CA GLY A 221 -9.29 40.47 -30.35
C GLY A 221 -9.43 41.99 -30.42
N GLY A 222 -8.43 42.74 -29.96
CA GLY A 222 -8.44 44.22 -29.91
C GLY A 222 -9.15 44.83 -28.69
N LEU A 223 -9.71 44.02 -27.80
CA LEU A 223 -10.31 44.49 -26.53
C LEU A 223 -9.39 44.19 -25.35
N PHE A 224 -9.26 45.13 -24.42
CA PHE A 224 -8.50 44.94 -23.18
C PHE A 224 -9.39 44.36 -22.08
N TRP A 225 -9.00 43.21 -21.54
CA TRP A 225 -9.59 42.59 -20.37
C TRP A 225 -8.64 42.70 -19.17
N GLN A 226 -9.17 43.08 -18.01
CA GLN A 226 -8.43 43.13 -16.75
C GLN A 226 -8.82 41.93 -15.86
N PRO A 227 -7.86 41.11 -15.41
CA PRO A 227 -8.17 40.03 -14.50
C PRO A 227 -8.64 40.54 -13.13
N PRO A 228 -9.53 39.80 -12.44
CA PRO A 228 -9.97 40.16 -11.10
C PRO A 228 -8.79 40.15 -10.14
N LYS A 229 -8.74 41.05 -9.15
CA LYS A 229 -7.65 41.09 -8.16
C LYS A 229 -7.54 39.79 -7.35
N ALA A 230 -6.32 39.47 -6.92
CA ALA A 230 -6.05 38.32 -6.07
C ALA A 230 -6.84 38.40 -4.75
N LYS A 231 -7.58 37.36 -4.43
CA LYS A 231 -8.36 37.23 -3.19
C LYS A 231 -7.56 36.41 -2.17
N ARG A 232 -7.46 36.92 -0.94
CA ARG A 232 -6.84 36.19 0.17
C ARG A 232 -7.89 35.32 0.86
N ALA A 233 -7.52 34.11 1.22
CA ALA A 233 -8.36 33.20 1.96
C ALA A 233 -7.60 32.56 3.12
N GLN A 234 -8.29 32.40 4.23
CA GLN A 234 -7.85 31.56 5.35
C GLN A 234 -8.84 30.42 5.49
N GLY A 235 -8.40 29.28 5.98
CA GLY A 235 -9.20 28.05 5.95
C GLY A 235 -8.63 26.92 6.78
N ILE A 236 -9.35 25.80 6.76
CA ILE A 236 -8.89 24.51 7.24
C ILE A 236 -8.93 23.54 6.06
N GLY A 237 -7.82 22.86 5.84
CA GLY A 237 -7.76 21.67 5.00
C GLY A 237 -7.91 20.44 5.88
N TYR A 238 -8.67 19.45 5.43
CA TYR A 238 -8.84 18.21 6.16
C TYR A 238 -8.89 17.01 5.23
N ARG A 239 -8.55 15.85 5.79
CA ARG A 239 -8.70 14.54 5.18
C ARG A 239 -9.05 13.54 6.26
N ALA A 240 -9.96 12.64 5.97
CA ALA A 240 -10.31 11.52 6.82
C ALA A 240 -10.65 10.32 5.95
N GLY A 241 -10.37 9.12 6.46
CA GLY A 241 -10.79 7.92 5.77
C GLY A 241 -10.88 6.70 6.68
N ALA A 242 -11.55 5.69 6.16
CA ALA A 242 -11.76 4.41 6.80
C ALA A 242 -11.53 3.30 5.78
N SER A 243 -10.84 2.23 6.18
CA SER A 243 -10.69 1.04 5.35
C SER A 243 -10.87 -0.24 6.15
N LYS A 244 -11.31 -1.29 5.46
CA LYS A 244 -11.45 -2.63 6.03
C LYS A 244 -11.29 -3.72 4.99
N ASP A 245 -10.40 -4.67 5.28
CA ASP A 245 -10.21 -5.89 4.51
C ASP A 245 -10.96 -7.06 5.19
N LEU A 246 -11.81 -7.74 4.44
CA LEU A 246 -12.55 -8.91 4.90
C LEU A 246 -11.96 -10.17 4.25
N ASN A 247 -11.33 -11.05 5.03
CA ASN A 247 -10.78 -12.30 4.49
C ASN A 247 -11.91 -13.21 3.98
N LEU A 248 -11.88 -13.55 2.69
CA LEU A 248 -12.87 -14.40 2.05
C LEU A 248 -12.43 -15.87 2.12
N HIS A 249 -11.38 -16.19 1.36
CA HIS A 249 -10.80 -17.53 1.24
C HIS A 249 -9.30 -17.40 0.98
N LYS A 250 -8.49 -18.19 1.68
CA LYS A 250 -7.02 -18.11 1.61
C LYS A 250 -6.56 -16.65 1.70
N ASN A 251 -5.71 -16.19 0.80
CA ASN A 251 -5.21 -14.82 0.75
C ASN A 251 -6.07 -13.85 -0.07
N MET A 252 -7.33 -14.21 -0.36
CA MET A 252 -8.30 -13.34 -1.02
C MET A 252 -9.14 -12.59 0.01
N PHE A 253 -9.31 -11.30 -0.22
CA PHE A 253 -9.99 -10.35 0.64
C PHE A 253 -10.98 -9.52 -0.16
N TRP A 254 -12.01 -9.05 0.52
CA TRP A 254 -12.88 -7.99 0.04
C TRP A 254 -12.48 -6.68 0.74
N ARG A 255 -11.96 -5.72 -0.02
CA ARG A 255 -11.50 -4.42 0.47
C ARG A 255 -12.62 -3.39 0.35
N ASN A 256 -12.74 -2.56 1.38
CA ASN A 256 -13.67 -1.44 1.41
C ASN A 256 -12.90 -0.21 1.87
N GLU A 257 -13.08 0.92 1.17
CA GLU A 257 -12.45 2.18 1.54
C GLU A 257 -13.42 3.35 1.37
N LEU A 258 -13.31 4.29 2.28
CA LEU A 258 -14.00 5.57 2.28
C LEU A 258 -12.96 6.66 2.53
N ASP A 259 -12.89 7.65 1.65
CA ASP A 259 -12.05 8.84 1.80
C ASP A 259 -12.93 10.09 1.68
N VAL A 260 -12.73 11.03 2.59
CA VAL A 260 -13.31 12.37 2.52
C VAL A 260 -12.18 13.36 2.72
N ASN A 261 -12.05 14.31 1.80
CA ASN A 261 -11.08 15.39 1.92
C ASN A 261 -11.69 16.70 1.44
N GLY A 262 -11.16 17.81 1.93
CA GLY A 262 -11.73 19.10 1.59
C GLY A 262 -11.00 20.29 2.18
N ARG A 263 -11.52 21.46 1.83
CA ARG A 263 -11.06 22.78 2.25
C ARG A 263 -12.27 23.64 2.53
N VAL A 264 -12.29 24.23 3.70
CA VAL A 264 -13.33 25.19 4.10
C VAL A 264 -12.64 26.48 4.50
N TYR A 265 -13.15 27.60 4.01
CA TYR A 265 -12.58 28.92 4.18
C TYR A 265 -13.48 29.81 5.01
N TRP A 266 -12.90 30.60 5.92
CA TRP A 266 -13.64 31.45 6.86
C TRP A 266 -14.15 32.72 6.19
N ASN A 267 -13.44 33.16 5.14
CA ASN A 267 -13.65 34.44 4.47
C ASN A 267 -13.81 34.29 2.95
N ALA A 268 -14.01 33.06 2.45
CA ALA A 268 -14.07 32.75 1.02
C ALA A 268 -14.88 31.47 0.74
N HIS A 269 -16.08 31.34 1.32
CA HIS A 269 -16.92 30.14 1.23
C HIS A 269 -17.29 29.72 -0.21
N ASP A 270 -17.28 30.65 -1.17
CA ASP A 270 -17.47 30.35 -2.60
C ASP A 270 -16.38 29.41 -3.17
N TYR A 271 -15.28 29.21 -2.44
CA TYR A 271 -14.16 28.34 -2.77
C TYR A 271 -14.10 27.08 -1.90
N ASP A 272 -15.08 26.87 -1.02
CA ASP A 272 -15.15 25.65 -0.22
C ASP A 272 -15.25 24.43 -1.14
N GLU A 273 -14.46 23.41 -0.85
CA GLU A 273 -14.34 22.20 -1.66
C GLU A 273 -14.44 20.98 -0.77
N ILE A 274 -15.29 20.03 -1.14
CA ILE A 274 -15.41 18.74 -0.45
C ILE A 274 -15.40 17.65 -1.51
N THR A 275 -14.57 16.63 -1.32
CA THR A 275 -14.55 15.42 -2.13
C THR A 275 -14.83 14.24 -1.21
N ALA A 276 -15.77 13.39 -1.60
CA ALA A 276 -16.03 12.12 -0.94
C ALA A 276 -15.93 10.99 -1.95
N ARG A 277 -15.23 9.92 -1.59
CA ARG A 277 -15.00 8.75 -2.43
C ARG A 277 -15.23 7.47 -1.65
N ALA A 278 -15.95 6.55 -2.26
CA ALA A 278 -16.12 5.19 -1.76
C ALA A 278 -15.63 4.20 -2.82
N SER A 279 -14.80 3.24 -2.41
CA SER A 279 -14.28 2.16 -3.25
C SER A 279 -14.50 0.81 -2.56
N THR A 280 -14.76 -0.22 -3.35
CA THR A 280 -14.91 -1.58 -2.83
C THR A 280 -14.58 -2.61 -3.90
N GLY A 281 -13.94 -3.71 -3.53
CA GLY A 281 -13.59 -4.75 -4.49
C GLY A 281 -12.70 -5.86 -3.96
N LEU A 282 -12.12 -6.63 -4.87
CA LEU A 282 -11.32 -7.81 -4.55
C LEU A 282 -9.86 -7.44 -4.36
N ALA A 283 -9.25 -8.01 -3.33
CA ALA A 283 -7.83 -7.88 -3.05
C ALA A 283 -7.18 -9.25 -2.77
N LYS A 284 -6.00 -9.49 -3.32
CA LYS A 284 -5.15 -10.62 -2.98
C LYS A 284 -3.97 -10.12 -2.16
N ILE A 285 -3.90 -10.49 -0.89
CA ILE A 285 -2.94 -9.94 0.06
C ILE A 285 -2.05 -11.06 0.57
N GLY A 286 -0.79 -11.10 0.12
CA GLY A 286 0.24 -12.01 0.62
C GLY A 286 1.31 -11.28 1.44
N LYS A 287 2.38 -12.01 1.78
CA LYS A 287 3.55 -11.48 2.51
C LYS A 287 4.35 -10.47 1.68
N LYS A 288 4.67 -10.82 0.42
CA LYS A 288 5.48 -9.98 -0.47
C LYS A 288 4.66 -9.20 -1.50
N HIS A 289 3.54 -9.75 -1.93
CA HIS A 289 2.73 -9.20 -3.01
C HIS A 289 1.32 -8.89 -2.53
N GLN A 290 0.82 -7.72 -2.90
CA GLN A 290 -0.55 -7.29 -2.66
C GLN A 290 -1.10 -6.74 -3.97
N LEU A 291 -2.34 -7.04 -4.25
CA LEU A 291 -3.05 -6.63 -5.45
C LEU A 291 -4.48 -6.30 -5.07
N ALA A 292 -5.04 -5.20 -5.53
CA ALA A 292 -6.47 -4.95 -5.40
C ALA A 292 -7.04 -4.34 -6.68
N PHE A 293 -8.30 -4.65 -6.93
CA PHE A 293 -9.10 -4.07 -7.98
C PHE A 293 -10.44 -3.64 -7.40
N MET A 294 -10.74 -2.34 -7.51
CA MET A 294 -11.86 -1.71 -6.82
C MET A 294 -12.57 -0.71 -7.73
N PRO A 295 -13.81 -0.98 -8.16
CA PRO A 295 -14.73 0.06 -8.58
C PRO A 295 -14.88 1.13 -7.50
N TYR A 296 -15.11 2.38 -7.92
CA TYR A 296 -15.32 3.49 -7.02
C TYR A 296 -16.37 4.47 -7.55
N TYR A 297 -16.95 5.21 -6.60
CA TYR A 297 -17.75 6.40 -6.84
C TYR A 297 -17.14 7.57 -6.09
N GLU A 298 -16.94 8.68 -6.80
CA GLU A 298 -16.46 9.95 -6.24
C GLU A 298 -17.49 11.05 -6.49
N LYS A 299 -17.66 11.93 -5.51
CA LYS A 299 -18.51 13.11 -5.60
C LYS A 299 -17.79 14.32 -5.05
N VAL A 300 -17.84 15.41 -5.83
CA VAL A 300 -17.21 16.69 -5.49
C VAL A 300 -18.29 17.74 -5.29
N TRP A 301 -18.18 18.50 -4.22
CA TRP A 301 -18.94 19.71 -3.95
C TRP A 301 -17.99 20.90 -3.98
N TYR A 302 -18.44 22.00 -4.56
CA TYR A 302 -17.70 23.25 -4.67
C TYR A 302 -18.63 24.43 -4.38
N GLY A 303 -18.20 25.36 -3.53
CA GLY A 303 -19.02 26.48 -3.07
C GLY A 303 -20.32 26.03 -2.41
N GLY A 304 -20.27 24.91 -1.66
CA GLY A 304 -21.43 24.29 -1.02
C GLY A 304 -22.42 23.58 -1.97
N GLN A 305 -22.13 23.50 -3.26
CA GLN A 305 -23.05 22.94 -4.27
C GLN A 305 -22.44 21.70 -4.94
N PRO A 306 -23.24 20.68 -5.30
CA PRO A 306 -22.74 19.52 -6.04
C PRO A 306 -22.14 19.94 -7.39
N TYR A 307 -20.86 19.61 -7.60
CA TYR A 307 -20.07 20.08 -8.74
C TYR A 307 -19.91 19.00 -9.81
N SER A 308 -19.27 17.89 -9.44
CA SER A 308 -19.03 16.75 -10.32
C SER A 308 -19.22 15.42 -9.58
N GLN A 309 -19.35 14.37 -10.37
CA GLN A 309 -19.36 12.99 -9.91
C GLN A 309 -18.59 12.12 -10.90
N GLU A 310 -17.93 11.09 -10.40
CA GLU A 310 -17.15 10.15 -11.18
C GLU A 310 -17.45 8.72 -10.77
N TRP A 311 -17.56 7.85 -11.77
CA TRP A 311 -17.57 6.41 -11.59
C TRP A 311 -16.34 5.86 -12.30
N GLY A 312 -15.61 4.98 -11.64
CA GLY A 312 -14.40 4.42 -12.21
C GLY A 312 -13.98 3.12 -11.57
N ALA A 313 -12.81 2.65 -11.97
CA ALA A 313 -12.13 1.53 -11.38
C ALA A 313 -10.69 1.92 -11.06
N HIS A 314 -10.21 1.42 -9.93
CA HIS A 314 -8.84 1.57 -9.46
C HIS A 314 -8.22 0.19 -9.28
N TRP A 315 -6.97 0.07 -9.74
CA TRP A 315 -6.13 -1.09 -9.56
C TRP A 315 -4.87 -0.65 -8.84
N GLU A 316 -4.49 -1.40 -7.83
CA GLU A 316 -3.26 -1.17 -7.08
C GLU A 316 -2.49 -2.48 -6.93
N GLN A 317 -1.17 -2.40 -7.06
CA GLN A 317 -0.25 -3.49 -6.81
C GLN A 317 0.91 -2.98 -5.96
N GLN A 318 1.27 -3.76 -4.96
CA GLN A 318 2.49 -3.56 -4.17
C GLN A 318 3.28 -4.86 -4.12
N SER A 319 4.59 -4.78 -4.28
CA SER A 319 5.47 -5.94 -4.31
C SER A 319 6.82 -5.64 -3.68
N TRP A 320 7.18 -6.41 -2.65
CA TRP A 320 8.52 -6.45 -2.10
C TRP A 320 9.38 -7.37 -2.98
N LEU A 321 10.32 -6.78 -3.72
CA LEU A 321 11.27 -7.53 -4.54
C LEU A 321 12.28 -8.24 -3.64
N ASN A 322 12.72 -7.55 -2.60
CA ASN A 322 13.50 -8.06 -1.48
C ASN A 322 13.25 -7.16 -0.24
N PRO A 323 13.86 -7.41 0.93
CA PRO A 323 13.61 -6.60 2.13
C PRO A 323 13.96 -5.10 2.01
N GLN A 324 14.74 -4.70 1.01
CA GLN A 324 15.18 -3.31 0.81
C GLN A 324 14.44 -2.59 -0.33
N HIS A 325 13.79 -3.32 -1.24
CA HIS A 325 13.16 -2.73 -2.42
C HIS A 325 11.67 -3.07 -2.50
N ARG A 326 10.84 -2.03 -2.50
CA ARG A 326 9.39 -2.13 -2.70
C ARG A 326 8.99 -1.42 -3.98
N LEU A 327 8.19 -2.08 -4.81
CA LEU A 327 7.59 -1.52 -6.00
C LEU A 327 6.08 -1.39 -5.79
N SER A 328 5.51 -0.24 -6.12
CA SER A 328 4.08 0.01 -6.09
C SER A 328 3.62 0.55 -7.45
N ALA A 329 2.50 0.07 -7.95
CA ALA A 329 1.89 0.50 -9.19
C ALA A 329 0.40 0.74 -8.98
N GLU A 330 -0.11 1.83 -9.53
CA GLU A 330 -1.50 2.25 -9.41
C GLU A 330 -2.02 2.62 -10.79
N LEU A 331 -3.20 2.16 -11.13
CA LEU A 331 -3.93 2.53 -12.34
C LEU A 331 -5.35 2.92 -11.96
N GLU A 332 -5.85 3.98 -12.56
CA GLU A 332 -7.20 4.46 -12.33
C GLU A 332 -7.78 4.92 -13.66
N VAL A 333 -9.03 4.56 -13.92
CA VAL A 333 -9.80 5.06 -15.05
C VAL A 333 -11.21 5.36 -14.59
N GLY A 334 -11.74 6.49 -15.00
CA GLY A 334 -13.07 6.93 -14.58
C GLY A 334 -13.74 7.82 -15.61
N LYS A 335 -15.06 7.93 -15.49
CA LYS A 335 -15.88 8.83 -16.30
C LYS A 335 -16.44 9.91 -15.42
N GLU A 336 -16.02 11.14 -15.68
CA GLU A 336 -16.46 12.32 -14.94
C GLU A 336 -17.69 12.97 -15.60
N ARG A 337 -18.64 13.38 -14.76
CA ARG A 337 -19.83 14.13 -15.15
C ARG A 337 -19.98 15.38 -14.30
N PHE A 338 -20.07 16.53 -14.96
CA PHE A 338 -20.36 17.82 -14.31
C PHE A 338 -21.86 18.12 -14.30
N ARG A 339 -22.35 18.72 -13.20
CA ARG A 339 -23.76 19.15 -13.11
C ARG A 339 -24.02 20.47 -13.84
N ARG A 340 -23.18 21.49 -13.64
CA ARG A 340 -23.43 22.86 -14.14
C ARG A 340 -22.64 23.23 -15.40
N ARG A 341 -21.51 22.59 -15.67
CA ARG A 341 -20.67 22.89 -16.85
C ARG A 341 -20.89 21.89 -17.97
N GLN A 342 -21.91 22.16 -18.80
CA GLN A 342 -22.35 21.22 -19.85
C GLN A 342 -21.27 20.95 -20.91
N LEU A 343 -20.44 21.94 -21.27
CA LEU A 343 -19.34 21.82 -22.24
C LEU A 343 -18.17 20.94 -21.78
N LEU A 344 -18.15 20.56 -20.50
CA LEU A 344 -17.13 19.70 -19.90
C LEU A 344 -17.64 18.29 -19.62
N ARG A 345 -18.88 17.96 -20.01
CA ARG A 345 -19.51 16.68 -19.73
C ARG A 345 -18.74 15.50 -20.36
N ASP A 346 -18.91 14.34 -19.72
CA ASP A 346 -18.56 13.01 -20.22
C ASP A 346 -17.08 12.82 -20.60
N GLY A 347 -16.19 13.43 -19.83
CA GLY A 347 -14.76 13.24 -19.94
C GLY A 347 -14.29 11.91 -19.33
N VAL A 348 -13.45 11.18 -20.05
CA VAL A 348 -12.70 10.04 -19.49
C VAL A 348 -11.44 10.57 -18.81
N ARG A 349 -11.20 10.13 -17.58
CA ARG A 349 -9.99 10.39 -16.83
C ARG A 349 -9.21 9.10 -16.65
N GLY A 350 -7.89 9.22 -16.67
CA GLY A 350 -7.00 8.11 -16.40
C GLY A 350 -5.77 8.59 -15.65
N ASN A 351 -5.37 7.84 -14.63
CA ASN A 351 -4.13 8.05 -13.89
C ASN A 351 -3.35 6.74 -13.84
N ALA A 352 -2.04 6.83 -14.00
CA ALA A 352 -1.12 5.72 -13.81
C ALA A 352 0.07 6.22 -12.99
N SER A 353 0.44 5.49 -11.95
CA SER A 353 1.55 5.82 -11.08
C SER A 353 2.43 4.60 -10.85
N LEU A 354 3.73 4.77 -10.96
CA LEU A 354 4.73 3.76 -10.60
C LEU A 354 5.63 4.37 -9.53
N ASN A 355 5.90 3.64 -8.46
CA ASN A 355 6.69 4.11 -7.34
C ASN A 355 7.65 3.02 -6.86
N TRP A 356 8.94 3.29 -6.96
CA TRP A 356 9.99 2.46 -6.38
C TRP A 356 10.45 3.07 -5.06
N GLN A 357 10.57 2.25 -4.03
CA GLN A 357 11.04 2.63 -2.71
C GLN A 357 12.24 1.77 -2.32
N PHE A 358 13.31 2.42 -1.90
CA PHE A 358 14.53 1.83 -1.40
C PHE A 358 14.71 2.15 0.09
N PHE A 359 14.73 1.11 0.91
CA PHE A 359 14.92 1.15 2.35
C PHE A 359 16.42 0.97 2.64
N ALA A 360 17.19 2.05 2.54
CA ALA A 360 18.63 2.05 2.79
C ALA A 360 18.98 1.57 4.21
N LYS A 361 18.14 1.94 5.17
CA LYS A 361 18.15 1.50 6.58
C LYS A 361 16.71 1.35 7.06
N ARG A 362 16.48 0.69 8.20
CA ARG A 362 15.14 0.58 8.82
C ARG A 362 14.47 1.95 9.07
N ASN A 363 15.26 3.02 9.14
CA ASN A 363 14.83 4.39 9.40
C ASN A 363 15.10 5.38 8.25
N GLN A 364 15.46 4.92 7.05
CA GLN A 364 15.71 5.77 5.89
C GLN A 364 15.13 5.18 4.61
N VAL A 365 14.30 5.95 3.92
CA VAL A 365 13.63 5.54 2.69
C VAL A 365 13.83 6.61 1.62
N VAL A 366 14.28 6.17 0.46
CA VAL A 366 14.30 6.96 -0.76
C VAL A 366 13.24 6.41 -1.69
N SER A 367 12.51 7.27 -2.38
CA SER A 367 11.52 6.87 -3.38
C SER A 367 11.72 7.63 -4.68
N LEU A 368 11.45 6.94 -5.78
CA LEU A 368 11.40 7.48 -7.13
C LEU A 368 10.09 7.04 -7.76
N GLY A 369 9.33 8.00 -8.28
CA GLY A 369 8.04 7.72 -8.90
C GLY A 369 7.88 8.38 -10.26
N TYR A 370 7.07 7.75 -11.09
CA TYR A 370 6.63 8.26 -12.38
C TYR A 370 5.11 8.30 -12.42
N ASP A 371 4.57 9.39 -12.95
CA ASP A 371 3.14 9.66 -13.03
C ASP A 371 2.72 9.97 -14.46
N PHE A 372 1.62 9.36 -14.88
CA PHE A 372 0.94 9.70 -16.11
C PHE A 372 -0.52 10.01 -15.81
N SER A 373 -1.00 11.16 -16.29
CA SER A 373 -2.42 11.51 -16.21
C SER A 373 -2.95 11.88 -17.58
N LEU A 374 -4.15 11.42 -17.87
CA LEU A 374 -4.91 11.71 -19.06
C LEU A 374 -6.25 12.30 -18.65
N LYS A 375 -6.63 13.40 -19.30
CA LYS A 375 -8.00 13.91 -19.25
C LYS A 375 -8.52 14.06 -20.67
N GLN A 376 -9.66 13.45 -20.94
CA GLN A 376 -10.48 13.73 -22.11
C GLN A 376 -11.66 14.58 -21.68
N ALA A 377 -12.09 15.48 -22.55
CA ALA A 377 -13.28 16.30 -22.39
C ALA A 377 -13.90 16.52 -23.78
N GLN A 378 -15.18 16.92 -23.81
CA GLN A 378 -15.84 17.35 -25.05
C GLN A 378 -15.11 18.55 -25.67
N ASP A 379 -14.84 19.57 -24.86
CA ASP A 379 -13.89 20.62 -25.23
C ASP A 379 -12.45 20.10 -25.18
N LYS A 380 -11.81 19.99 -26.34
CA LYS A 380 -10.43 19.53 -26.47
C LYS A 380 -9.41 20.52 -25.92
N SER A 381 -9.79 21.78 -25.70
CA SER A 381 -8.95 22.77 -25.02
C SER A 381 -8.73 22.42 -23.54
N ASP A 382 -9.62 21.61 -22.96
CA ASP A 382 -9.54 21.10 -21.58
C ASP A 382 -9.05 19.65 -21.46
N ALA A 383 -8.85 18.99 -22.61
CA ALA A 383 -8.25 17.67 -22.67
C ALA A 383 -6.72 17.78 -22.65
N TYR A 384 -6.04 16.94 -21.87
CA TYR A 384 -4.59 17.03 -21.71
C TYR A 384 -3.94 15.66 -21.44
N ARG A 385 -2.62 15.60 -21.63
CA ARG A 385 -1.74 14.53 -21.14
C ARG A 385 -0.66 15.13 -20.23
N ARG A 386 -0.37 14.47 -19.13
CA ARG A 386 0.63 14.91 -18.14
C ARG A 386 1.59 13.77 -17.84
N HIS A 387 2.87 14.08 -17.84
CA HIS A 387 3.94 13.17 -17.42
C HIS A 387 4.69 13.82 -16.27
N GLY A 388 4.88 13.12 -15.18
CA GLY A 388 5.56 13.60 -13.98
C GLY A 388 6.61 12.60 -13.50
N VAL A 389 7.69 13.12 -12.92
CA VAL A 389 8.66 12.35 -12.15
C VAL A 389 8.75 12.99 -10.78
N ARG A 390 8.79 12.16 -9.74
CA ARG A 390 8.91 12.58 -8.36
C ARG A 390 9.98 11.79 -7.64
N MET A 391 10.63 12.44 -6.68
CA MET A 391 11.58 11.82 -5.77
C MET A 391 11.19 12.24 -4.35
N ALA A 392 11.34 11.32 -3.39
CA ALA A 392 11.23 11.67 -1.99
C ALA A 392 12.31 10.98 -1.15
N TRP A 393 12.72 11.65 -0.08
CA TRP A 393 13.63 11.11 0.92
C TRP A 393 13.04 11.35 2.31
N SER A 394 12.88 10.28 3.07
CA SER A 394 12.41 10.35 4.46
C SER A 394 13.42 9.69 5.38
N ALA A 395 13.69 10.31 6.54
CA ALA A 395 14.51 9.69 7.58
C ALA A 395 13.99 9.97 8.99
N ARG A 396 14.17 8.98 9.87
CA ARG A 396 14.02 9.11 11.33
C ARG A 396 15.38 9.04 12.00
N TRP A 397 15.73 10.07 12.74
CA TRP A 397 17.01 10.18 13.43
C TRP A 397 16.91 9.69 14.88
N HIS A 398 18.04 9.27 15.47
CA HIS A 398 18.09 8.74 16.83
C HIS A 398 17.63 9.75 17.90
N ASN A 399 17.82 11.05 17.66
CA ASN A 399 17.33 12.11 18.53
C ASN A 399 15.79 12.27 18.51
N GLY A 400 15.10 11.54 17.63
CA GLY A 400 13.66 11.57 17.46
C GLY A 400 13.15 12.63 16.47
N LEU A 401 14.05 13.29 15.73
CA LEU A 401 13.70 14.14 14.59
C LEU A 401 13.29 13.26 13.41
N GLU A 402 12.21 13.64 12.74
CA GLU A 402 11.72 13.02 11.53
C GLU A 402 11.64 14.09 10.45
N HIS A 403 12.13 13.78 9.26
CA HIS A 403 12.00 14.66 8.11
C HIS A 403 11.60 13.89 6.87
N SER A 404 10.90 14.59 5.98
CA SER A 404 10.58 14.10 4.65
C SER A 404 10.70 15.23 3.64
N VAL A 405 11.44 15.01 2.56
CA VAL A 405 11.63 15.96 1.46
C VAL A 405 11.10 15.31 0.20
N HIS A 406 10.24 16.03 -0.52
CA HIS A 406 9.63 15.60 -1.77
C HIS A 406 9.92 16.64 -2.85
N VAL A 407 10.32 16.20 -4.04
CA VAL A 407 10.49 17.06 -5.21
C VAL A 407 9.85 16.37 -6.42
N GLY A 408 9.11 17.14 -7.21
CA GLY A 408 8.47 16.64 -8.42
C GLY A 408 8.57 17.64 -9.56
N VAL A 409 8.67 17.12 -10.76
CA VAL A 409 8.62 17.90 -12.01
C VAL A 409 7.66 17.20 -12.96
N ALA A 410 6.76 17.97 -13.56
CA ALA A 410 5.84 17.44 -14.56
C ALA A 410 5.71 18.36 -15.77
N LYS A 411 5.31 17.75 -16.89
CA LYS A 411 4.95 18.45 -18.14
C LYS A 411 3.52 18.09 -18.49
N ARG A 412 2.67 19.09 -18.64
CA ARG A 412 1.28 18.96 -19.08
C ARG A 412 1.13 19.56 -20.48
N ARG A 413 0.46 18.86 -21.38
CA ARG A 413 0.22 19.30 -22.76
C ARG A 413 -1.27 19.17 -23.09
N TYR A 414 -1.89 20.27 -23.47
CA TYR A 414 -3.29 20.31 -23.87
C TYR A 414 -3.48 19.88 -25.33
N GLN A 415 -4.66 19.35 -25.65
CA GLN A 415 -4.93 18.71 -26.94
C GLN A 415 -5.34 19.72 -28.02
N ALA A 416 -6.05 20.79 -27.67
CA ALA A 416 -6.42 21.87 -28.58
C ALA A 416 -6.04 23.26 -28.02
N PRO A 417 -6.05 24.31 -28.86
CA PRO A 417 -5.92 25.69 -28.42
C PRO A 417 -7.03 26.09 -27.43
N ASP A 418 -6.68 26.95 -26.47
CA ASP A 418 -7.65 27.59 -25.58
C ASP A 418 -8.38 28.75 -26.26
N PHE A 419 -9.22 29.46 -25.51
CA PHE A 419 -9.92 30.66 -25.99
C PHE A 419 -8.98 31.76 -26.52
N PHE A 420 -7.72 31.78 -26.09
CA PHE A 420 -6.69 32.70 -26.58
C PHE A 420 -5.95 32.17 -27.82
N ASN A 421 -6.46 31.09 -28.42
CA ASN A 421 -5.85 30.36 -29.52
C ASN A 421 -4.43 29.83 -29.19
N ILE A 422 -4.14 29.59 -27.90
CA ILE A 422 -2.87 29.06 -27.45
C ILE A 422 -3.04 27.59 -27.06
N ARG A 423 -2.34 26.70 -27.76
CA ARG A 423 -2.25 25.29 -27.33
C ARG A 423 -1.30 25.18 -26.14
N ARG A 424 -1.89 25.13 -24.93
CA ARG A 424 -1.14 25.27 -23.67
C ARG A 424 -0.20 24.10 -23.37
N LYS A 425 1.01 24.44 -22.92
CA LYS A 425 2.04 23.54 -22.42
C LYS A 425 2.58 24.09 -21.11
N ASP A 426 2.40 23.33 -20.04
CA ASP A 426 2.81 23.72 -18.70
C ASP A 426 3.97 22.85 -18.21
N ARG A 427 4.94 23.48 -17.56
CA ARG A 427 5.95 22.85 -16.71
C ARG A 427 5.59 23.13 -15.25
N GLU A 428 5.40 22.07 -14.50
CA GLU A 428 5.05 22.11 -13.08
C GLU A 428 6.27 21.66 -12.28
N ILE A 429 6.58 22.38 -11.20
CA ILE A 429 7.59 21.99 -10.22
C ILE A 429 6.95 22.09 -8.84
N ASN A 430 7.06 21.03 -8.06
CA ASN A 430 6.62 20.99 -6.68
C ASN A 430 7.79 20.57 -5.79
N ALA A 431 7.94 21.23 -4.65
CA ALA A 431 8.86 20.85 -3.59
C ALA A 431 8.13 20.95 -2.24
N GLN A 432 8.32 19.96 -1.38
CA GLN A 432 7.73 19.94 -0.05
C GLN A 432 8.74 19.40 0.96
N MET A 433 8.79 20.01 2.13
CA MET A 433 9.55 19.55 3.27
C MET A 433 8.63 19.45 4.48
N THR A 434 8.66 18.30 5.12
CA THR A 434 7.88 17.99 6.31
C THR A 434 8.87 17.72 7.45
N LEU A 435 8.67 18.37 8.59
CA LEU A 435 9.47 18.21 9.79
C LEU A 435 8.57 17.85 10.97
N ALA A 436 8.98 16.85 11.75
CA ALA A 436 8.27 16.41 12.94
C ALA A 436 9.27 15.95 14.01
N HIS A 437 8.83 15.88 15.25
CA HIS A 437 9.65 15.33 16.33
C HIS A 437 8.83 14.39 17.20
N ARG A 438 9.30 13.16 17.43
CA ARG A 438 8.60 12.13 18.23
C ARG A 438 8.26 12.56 19.66
N LYS A 439 9.04 13.47 20.27
CA LYS A 439 8.77 13.99 21.62
C LYS A 439 7.63 15.01 21.64
N VAL A 440 7.33 15.63 20.50
CA VAL A 440 6.23 16.57 20.35
C VAL A 440 5.04 15.78 19.84
N GLN A 441 4.30 15.17 20.76
CA GLN A 441 3.05 14.47 20.46
C GLN A 441 2.11 14.56 21.66
N TRP A 442 0.82 14.63 21.40
CA TRP A 442 -0.21 14.65 22.45
C TRP A 442 -1.31 13.66 22.10
N LYS A 443 -1.56 12.65 22.95
CA LYS A 443 -2.57 11.60 22.73
C LYS A 443 -2.49 10.92 21.34
N GLY A 444 -1.28 10.77 20.80
CA GLY A 444 -1.02 10.20 19.48
C GLY A 444 -1.21 11.16 18.31
N PHE A 445 -1.52 12.44 18.56
CA PHE A 445 -1.47 13.50 17.56
C PHE A 445 -0.05 14.07 17.49
N GLN A 446 0.58 13.97 16.33
CA GLN A 446 1.91 14.52 16.09
C GLN A 446 1.78 15.75 15.18
N PRO A 447 2.12 16.96 15.67
CA PRO A 447 2.23 18.13 14.80
C PRO A 447 3.43 17.98 13.86
N LYS A 448 3.20 18.33 12.60
CA LYS A 448 4.20 18.39 11.54
C LYS A 448 4.26 19.81 11.00
N LEU A 449 5.45 20.36 10.85
CA LEU A 449 5.67 21.58 10.08
C LEU A 449 5.84 21.20 8.62
N VAL A 450 4.95 21.71 7.76
CA VAL A 450 4.99 21.46 6.32
C VAL A 450 5.32 22.77 5.62
N VAL A 451 6.38 22.76 4.83
CA VAL A 451 6.76 23.85 3.94
C VAL A 451 6.63 23.33 2.51
N GLN A 452 5.81 23.99 1.70
CA GLN A 452 5.58 23.60 0.32
C GLN A 452 5.79 24.77 -0.63
N TRP A 453 6.33 24.44 -1.79
CA TRP A 453 6.60 25.36 -2.88
C TRP A 453 6.12 24.76 -4.18
N ASN A 454 5.27 25.49 -4.90
CA ASN A 454 4.71 25.08 -6.17
C ASN A 454 4.94 26.17 -7.20
N LYS A 455 5.40 25.79 -8.38
CA LYS A 455 5.57 26.66 -9.53
C LYS A 455 4.98 26.02 -10.77
N ARG A 456 4.22 26.80 -11.53
CA ARG A 456 3.78 26.45 -12.88
C ARG A 456 4.18 27.56 -13.82
N ASP A 457 4.93 27.19 -14.84
CA ASP A 457 5.29 28.05 -15.95
C ASP A 457 4.82 27.40 -17.25
N GLY A 458 4.63 28.17 -18.32
CA GLY A 458 4.16 27.64 -19.59
C GLY A 458 4.19 28.66 -20.71
N ASN A 459 3.69 28.28 -21.88
CA ASN A 459 3.56 29.19 -23.03
C ASN A 459 2.35 30.14 -22.95
N ASN A 460 1.53 30.06 -21.91
CA ASN A 460 0.45 31.02 -21.63
C ASN A 460 0.69 31.67 -20.26
N ALA A 461 1.02 32.97 -20.26
CA ALA A 461 1.36 33.74 -19.05
C ALA A 461 0.20 33.87 -18.05
N LEU A 462 -1.05 33.72 -18.50
CA LEU A 462 -2.24 33.79 -17.65
C LEU A 462 -2.28 32.68 -16.60
N PHE A 463 -1.65 31.55 -16.89
CA PHE A 463 -1.66 30.39 -16.02
C PHE A 463 -0.39 30.24 -15.17
N HIS A 464 0.54 31.19 -15.28
CA HIS A 464 1.76 31.19 -14.47
C HIS A 464 1.43 31.43 -13.01
N PHE A 465 1.96 30.59 -12.12
CA PHE A 465 1.87 30.84 -10.69
C PHE A 465 3.08 30.33 -9.94
N LYS A 466 3.34 30.98 -8.80
CA LYS A 466 4.30 30.55 -7.79
C LYS A 466 3.63 30.71 -6.43
N LYS A 467 3.47 29.61 -5.70
CA LYS A 467 2.88 29.57 -4.36
C LYS A 467 3.88 28.96 -3.39
N SER A 468 4.08 29.64 -2.26
CA SER A 468 4.89 29.16 -1.14
C SER A 468 4.02 29.19 0.11
N ASN A 469 3.85 28.06 0.77
CA ASN A 469 3.03 27.95 1.97
C ASN A 469 3.82 27.23 3.07
N ALA A 470 3.71 27.71 4.30
CA ALA A 470 4.20 27.02 5.49
C ALA A 470 3.05 26.91 6.48
N PHE A 471 2.79 25.72 7.01
CA PHE A 471 1.69 25.49 7.94
C PHE A 471 1.98 24.32 8.87
N LEU A 472 1.25 24.30 9.99
CA LEU A 472 1.21 23.15 10.88
C LEU A 472 0.10 22.20 10.44
N GLN A 473 0.44 20.93 10.31
CA GLN A 473 -0.49 19.84 10.07
C GLN A 473 -0.51 18.93 11.30
N ILE A 474 -1.69 18.50 11.68
CA ILE A 474 -1.89 17.46 12.69
C ILE A 474 -2.44 16.24 11.98
N GLN A 475 -1.87 15.07 12.24
CA GLN A 475 -2.35 13.81 11.68
C GLN A 475 -2.38 12.70 12.73
N LYS A 476 -3.24 11.72 12.51
CA LYS A 476 -3.32 10.49 13.29
C LYS A 476 -3.87 9.34 12.45
N SER A 477 -3.31 8.16 12.65
CA SER A 477 -3.85 6.88 12.21
C SER A 477 -4.24 6.05 13.45
N PHE A 478 -5.31 5.26 13.36
CA PHE A 478 -5.90 4.50 14.46
C PHE A 478 -5.85 3.00 14.20
#